data_AF-A0A6P0V6W3-F1
#
_entry.id   AF-A0A6P0V6W3-F1
#
_cell.length_a   1.000
_cell.length_b   1.000
_cell.length_c   1.000
_cell.angle_alpha   90.00
_cell.angle_beta   90.00
_cell.angle_gamma   90.00
#
_symmetry.space_group_name_H-M   'P 1'
#
loop_
_entity.id
_entity.type
_entity.pdbx_description
1 polymer ?
#
loop_
_entity_poly.entity_id
_entity_poly.type
_entity_poly.pdbx_seq_one_letter_code
_entity_poly.pdbx_strand_id
1 'polypeptide(L)'
;MTTENTGVKSKPVWWKFVVIIVAILVTVLIYLVSPLLLGNGSVKYADIEDHFKYGSIGGEEANGIPYWIWKVLPVMFPDKLPGEGYTSLGFISEPEQDLPIGFSQSKILFNRVGQNCATCHAGSLRDTPDSQPQIITTMPSNTVDLEGYIKFLSAVAVDHRFTAKEMMPMIESLGAKLNPLEKLIYRYLAIPQTRDALITQRSQFAFLERQSDYGPGRVDTFTSYKTRQFGFSSELIEDKELNGIADFPSIWQQKPREGMQLHWDGDNKSVNERNSSAALALVTPTTINLDAIHRVADWLWELPPPPYPYEINQELASLGKPIYQNNCASCHAFDGAKVGTVVPIEEIGTDRGRLDSYTYEFLSNQNTLFTDIIYKGEDQRFQNFRKTNGYANMPLDGIWLRAPYLHNGSVPTLKDLLAAPDNRPQEFYRGYDVFDRDKVGFVSDVAEEQGKQYFKFDTRLPGNSNSGHLYGIDLDSQDKEALVEYLKTL
;
A
#
# COMPACT_ATOMS: atom_id res chain seq x y z
N MET A 1 -84.60 -2.80 41.90
CA MET A 1 -83.47 -1.98 41.42
C MET A 1 -82.20 -2.77 41.65
N THR A 2 -81.45 -2.95 40.59
CA THR A 2 -80.36 -3.90 40.34
C THR A 2 -79.09 -3.56 41.13
N THR A 3 -78.51 -4.57 41.78
CA THR A 3 -77.14 -4.56 42.30
C THR A 3 -76.18 -4.95 41.17
N GLU A 4 -75.34 -4.02 40.72
CA GLU A 4 -74.25 -4.30 39.77
C GLU A 4 -73.12 -5.05 40.47
N ASN A 5 -72.82 -6.25 39.95
CA ASN A 5 -71.76 -7.11 40.42
C ASN A 5 -70.50 -6.85 39.57
N THR A 6 -69.53 -6.10 40.09
CA THR A 6 -68.26 -5.82 39.42
C THR A 6 -67.29 -6.99 39.60
N GLY A 7 -67.45 -8.01 38.75
CA GLY A 7 -66.51 -9.14 38.67
C GLY A 7 -65.15 -8.69 38.14
N VAL A 8 -64.18 -8.47 39.04
CA VAL A 8 -62.77 -8.33 38.67
C VAL A 8 -62.28 -9.70 38.18
N LYS A 9 -62.25 -9.92 36.86
CA LYS A 9 -61.63 -11.09 36.25
C LYS A 9 -60.13 -11.07 36.55
N SER A 10 -59.69 -11.89 37.51
CA SER A 10 -58.26 -12.11 37.79
C SER A 10 -57.58 -12.62 36.51
N LYS A 11 -56.57 -11.90 36.00
CA LYS A 11 -55.84 -12.33 34.80
C LYS A 11 -55.21 -13.71 35.07
N PRO A 12 -55.46 -14.71 34.21
CA PRO A 12 -55.06 -16.09 34.47
C PRO A 12 -53.53 -16.23 34.47
N VAL A 13 -52.98 -17.00 35.42
CA VAL A 13 -51.54 -17.12 35.73
C VAL A 13 -50.66 -17.41 34.50
N TRP A 14 -51.18 -18.06 33.45
CA TRP A 14 -50.49 -18.33 32.19
C TRP A 14 -49.99 -17.06 31.47
N TRP A 15 -50.65 -15.91 31.64
CA TRP A 15 -50.20 -14.65 31.02
C TRP A 15 -48.84 -14.20 31.58
N LYS A 16 -48.58 -14.45 32.86
CA LYS A 16 -47.28 -14.15 33.50
C LYS A 16 -46.19 -15.04 32.92
N PHE A 17 -46.49 -16.32 32.67
CA PHE A 17 -45.56 -17.24 32.01
C PHE A 17 -45.25 -16.83 30.57
N VAL A 18 -46.26 -16.41 29.80
CA VAL A 18 -46.06 -15.90 28.43
C VAL A 18 -45.20 -14.63 28.45
N VAL A 19 -45.45 -13.70 29.35
CA VAL A 19 -44.63 -12.48 29.48
C VAL A 19 -43.19 -12.80 29.85
N ILE A 20 -42.95 -13.76 30.76
CA ILE A 20 -41.60 -14.20 31.13
C ILE A 20 -40.91 -14.85 29.93
N ILE A 21 -41.58 -15.73 29.17
CA ILE A 21 -41.02 -16.37 27.99
C ILE A 21 -40.67 -15.32 26.93
N VAL A 22 -41.58 -14.37 26.65
CA VAL A 22 -41.32 -13.28 25.70
C VAL A 22 -40.15 -12.42 26.17
N ALA A 23 -40.08 -12.07 27.46
CA ALA A 23 -38.96 -11.32 28.01
C ALA A 23 -37.63 -12.06 27.83
N ILE A 24 -37.59 -13.37 28.12
CA ILE A 24 -36.41 -14.21 27.90
C ILE A 24 -36.02 -14.24 26.42
N LEU A 25 -36.97 -14.45 25.51
CA LEU A 25 -36.72 -14.47 24.07
C LEU A 25 -36.19 -13.12 23.57
N VAL A 26 -36.75 -12.02 24.04
CA VAL A 26 -36.27 -10.67 23.73
C VAL A 26 -34.87 -10.44 24.29
N THR A 27 -34.59 -10.86 25.52
CA THR A 27 -33.24 -10.76 26.11
C THR A 27 -32.22 -11.59 25.35
N VAL A 28 -32.57 -12.83 24.95
CA VAL A 28 -31.70 -13.69 24.13
C VAL A 28 -31.48 -13.07 22.75
N LEU A 29 -32.52 -12.53 22.13
CA LEU A 29 -32.40 -11.84 20.84
C LEU A 29 -31.48 -10.61 20.94
N ILE A 30 -31.68 -9.76 21.96
CA ILE A 30 -30.82 -8.61 22.22
C ILE A 30 -29.38 -9.07 22.47
N TYR A 31 -29.18 -10.11 23.27
CA TYR A 31 -27.84 -10.65 23.54
C TYR A 31 -27.15 -11.16 22.26
N LEU A 32 -27.87 -11.83 21.36
CA LEU A 32 -27.31 -12.35 20.10
C LEU A 32 -27.04 -11.25 19.07
N VAL A 33 -27.90 -10.23 18.99
CA VAL A 33 -27.85 -9.19 17.94
C VAL A 33 -27.02 -7.98 18.36
N SER A 34 -26.97 -7.64 19.66
CA SER A 34 -26.25 -6.47 20.14
C SER A 34 -24.77 -6.41 19.76
N PRO A 35 -24.00 -7.53 19.70
CA PRO A 35 -22.62 -7.50 19.23
C PRO A 35 -22.48 -7.07 17.76
N LEU A 36 -23.51 -7.23 16.93
CA LEU A 36 -23.49 -6.85 15.51
C LEU A 36 -23.86 -5.38 15.27
N LEU A 37 -24.61 -4.78 16.21
CA LEU A 37 -25.10 -3.41 16.08
C LEU A 37 -24.26 -2.39 16.87
N LEU A 38 -23.68 -2.81 18.00
CA LEU A 38 -22.94 -1.92 18.87
C LEU A 38 -21.45 -1.88 18.52
N GLY A 39 -20.87 -0.67 18.59
CA GLY A 39 -19.44 -0.46 18.40
C GLY A 39 -18.97 -0.51 16.94
N ASN A 40 -19.87 -0.33 15.97
CA ASN A 40 -19.48 -0.14 14.58
C ASN A 40 -18.64 1.14 14.44
N GLY A 41 -17.64 1.08 13.56
CA GLY A 41 -16.67 2.16 13.34
C GLY A 41 -15.23 1.66 13.33
N SER A 42 -14.32 2.57 13.00
CA SER A 42 -12.89 2.30 12.92
C SER A 42 -12.18 2.54 14.24
N VAL A 43 -11.11 1.78 14.50
CA VAL A 43 -10.21 2.05 15.62
C VAL A 43 -9.55 3.42 15.41
N LYS A 44 -9.57 4.25 16.44
CA LYS A 44 -8.95 5.59 16.43
C LYS A 44 -7.68 5.57 17.27
N TYR A 45 -6.59 6.02 16.67
CA TYR A 45 -5.30 6.18 17.32
C TYR A 45 -5.05 7.66 17.55
N ALA A 46 -4.71 8.03 18.79
CA ALA A 46 -4.42 9.42 19.15
C ALA A 46 -3.04 9.85 18.64
N ASP A 47 -2.06 8.98 18.76
CA ASP A 47 -0.75 9.16 18.13
C ASP A 47 -0.88 9.06 16.60
N ILE A 48 -0.12 9.90 15.88
CA ILE A 48 -0.20 10.00 14.43
C ILE A 48 0.58 8.90 13.71
N GLU A 49 1.68 8.41 14.29
CA GLU A 49 2.43 7.30 13.73
C GLU A 49 1.65 5.99 13.89
N ASP A 50 1.03 5.77 15.05
CA ASP A 50 0.13 4.64 15.25
C ASP A 50 -1.07 4.71 14.30
N HIS A 51 -1.64 5.91 14.09
CA HIS A 51 -2.70 6.10 13.11
C HIS A 51 -2.22 5.83 11.68
N PHE A 52 -1.00 6.22 11.33
CA PHE A 52 -0.43 5.94 10.03
C PHE A 52 -0.21 4.43 9.83
N LYS A 53 0.32 3.73 10.84
CA LYS A 53 0.57 2.28 10.78
C LYS A 53 -0.72 1.45 10.75
N TYR A 54 -1.72 1.81 11.58
CA TYR A 54 -2.86 0.92 11.89
C TYR A 54 -4.24 1.57 11.72
N GLY A 55 -4.30 2.86 11.41
CA GLY A 55 -5.55 3.60 11.24
C GLY A 55 -6.24 3.29 9.93
N SER A 56 -7.58 3.33 9.94
CA SER A 56 -8.40 3.11 8.75
C SER A 56 -8.43 4.34 7.86
N ILE A 57 -8.30 4.10 6.56
CA ILE A 57 -8.60 5.05 5.48
C ILE A 57 -9.91 4.72 4.75
N GLY A 58 -10.68 3.73 5.23
CA GLY A 58 -11.93 3.26 4.62
C GLY A 58 -11.82 1.97 3.79
N GLY A 59 -10.67 1.29 3.81
CA GLY A 59 -10.44 0.06 3.03
C GLY A 59 -11.30 -1.12 3.47
N GLU A 60 -11.70 -1.15 4.75
CA GLU A 60 -12.48 -2.24 5.34
C GLU A 60 -13.91 -2.33 4.77
N GLU A 61 -14.46 -1.21 4.35
CA GLU A 61 -15.78 -1.16 3.71
C GLU A 61 -15.71 -1.55 2.23
N ALA A 62 -14.69 -1.07 1.52
CA ALA A 62 -14.50 -1.34 0.09
C ALA A 62 -14.11 -2.80 -0.20
N ASN A 63 -13.02 -3.27 0.42
CA ASN A 63 -12.38 -4.54 0.08
C ASN A 63 -12.01 -5.35 1.33
N GLY A 64 -12.54 -4.99 2.50
CA GLY A 64 -12.14 -5.57 3.78
C GLY A 64 -12.53 -7.03 3.94
N ILE A 65 -11.56 -7.87 4.32
CA ILE A 65 -11.79 -9.29 4.60
C ILE A 65 -12.24 -9.42 6.07
N PRO A 66 -13.28 -10.20 6.39
CA PRO A 66 -13.65 -10.47 7.78
C PRO A 66 -12.44 -10.98 8.57
N TYR A 67 -12.15 -10.38 9.72
CA TYR A 67 -10.89 -10.56 10.45
C TYR A 67 -10.52 -12.03 10.67
N TRP A 68 -11.46 -12.86 11.12
CA TRP A 68 -11.18 -14.28 11.36
C TRP A 68 -10.97 -15.08 10.09
N ILE A 69 -11.57 -14.67 8.97
CA ILE A 69 -11.30 -15.25 7.66
C ILE A 69 -9.88 -14.85 7.25
N TRP A 70 -9.53 -13.57 7.29
CA TRP A 70 -8.19 -13.08 6.99
C TRP A 70 -7.12 -13.83 7.82
N LYS A 71 -7.30 -13.90 9.15
CA LYS A 71 -6.38 -14.57 10.07
C LYS A 71 -6.20 -16.06 9.79
N VAL A 72 -7.24 -16.76 9.29
CA VAL A 72 -7.14 -18.20 9.00
C VAL A 72 -6.48 -18.50 7.65
N LEU A 73 -6.50 -17.56 6.68
CA LEU A 73 -5.97 -17.81 5.34
C LEU A 73 -4.52 -18.33 5.35
N PRO A 74 -3.53 -17.65 5.97
CA PRO A 74 -2.15 -18.12 5.92
C PRO A 74 -1.94 -19.48 6.60
N VAL A 75 -2.75 -19.78 7.62
CA VAL A 75 -2.68 -21.05 8.37
C VAL A 75 -3.31 -22.20 7.58
N MET A 76 -4.41 -21.94 6.87
CA MET A 76 -5.11 -22.95 6.07
C MET A 76 -4.44 -23.21 4.71
N PHE A 77 -3.79 -22.19 4.15
CA PHE A 77 -3.18 -22.22 2.81
C PHE A 77 -1.67 -21.94 2.83
N PRO A 78 -0.87 -22.58 3.70
CA PRO A 78 0.57 -22.33 3.76
C PRO A 78 1.27 -22.74 2.45
N ASP A 79 0.70 -23.69 1.69
CA ASP A 79 1.18 -24.11 0.38
C ASP A 79 1.02 -23.05 -0.73
N LYS A 80 0.31 -21.95 -0.45
CA LYS A 80 0.11 -20.83 -1.38
C LYS A 80 0.97 -19.61 -1.03
N LEU A 81 1.78 -19.70 0.01
CA LEU A 81 2.68 -18.64 0.47
C LEU A 81 4.14 -19.04 0.23
N PRO A 82 5.05 -18.08 0.04
CA PRO A 82 6.48 -18.36 -0.10
C PRO A 82 7.13 -18.78 1.23
N GLY A 83 6.44 -18.58 2.37
CA GLY A 83 6.91 -18.95 3.69
C GLY A 83 5.81 -18.83 4.75
N GLU A 84 6.21 -18.66 6.00
CA GLU A 84 5.26 -18.58 7.11
C GLU A 84 4.47 -17.26 7.11
N GLY A 85 3.14 -17.35 7.14
CA GLY A 85 2.29 -16.22 7.43
C GLY A 85 2.34 -15.09 6.39
N TYR A 86 1.77 -13.94 6.76
CA TYR A 86 1.83 -12.73 5.94
C TYR A 86 3.22 -12.09 5.90
N THR A 87 4.07 -12.34 6.91
CA THR A 87 5.45 -11.84 6.93
C THR A 87 6.30 -12.43 5.80
N SER A 88 5.95 -13.62 5.30
CA SER A 88 6.58 -14.19 4.10
C SER A 88 6.37 -13.36 2.83
N LEU A 89 5.32 -12.55 2.77
CA LEU A 89 5.05 -11.56 1.72
C LEU A 89 5.64 -10.18 2.05
N GLY A 90 6.50 -10.09 3.06
CA GLY A 90 7.21 -8.87 3.42
C GLY A 90 6.41 -7.87 4.26
N PHE A 91 5.20 -8.21 4.72
CA PHE A 91 4.48 -7.36 5.67
C PHE A 91 5.23 -7.28 7.01
N ILE A 92 5.45 -6.05 7.49
CA ILE A 92 6.19 -5.77 8.72
C ILE A 92 5.26 -5.96 9.92
N SER A 93 5.70 -6.72 10.93
CA SER A 93 4.92 -6.96 12.15
C SER A 93 5.64 -6.42 13.38
N GLU A 94 4.89 -5.86 14.33
CA GLU A 94 5.40 -5.44 15.64
C GLU A 94 4.92 -6.44 16.72
N PRO A 95 5.76 -6.84 17.69
CA PRO A 95 5.41 -7.89 18.66
C PRO A 95 4.14 -7.64 19.49
N GLU A 96 3.81 -6.37 19.75
CA GLU A 96 2.64 -5.98 20.55
C GLU A 96 1.36 -5.80 19.73
N GLN A 97 1.44 -5.94 18.40
CA GLN A 97 0.35 -5.65 17.48
C GLN A 97 -0.15 -6.94 16.81
N ASP A 98 -1.47 -7.11 16.78
CA ASP A 98 -2.10 -8.29 16.16
C ASP A 98 -2.12 -8.21 14.63
N LEU A 99 -2.14 -7.00 14.08
CA LEU A 99 -2.11 -6.75 12.64
C LEU A 99 -0.71 -6.27 12.23
N PRO A 100 -0.19 -6.68 11.06
CA PRO A 100 1.00 -6.08 10.48
C PRO A 100 0.80 -4.59 10.22
N ILE A 101 1.88 -3.82 10.22
CA ILE A 101 1.90 -2.44 9.76
C ILE A 101 1.35 -2.38 8.35
N GLY A 102 0.47 -1.41 8.09
CA GLY A 102 -0.22 -1.28 6.82
C GLY A 102 -1.63 -1.85 6.84
N PHE A 103 -2.05 -2.53 7.91
CA PHE A 103 -3.42 -3.03 8.05
C PHE A 103 -4.18 -2.30 9.16
N SER A 104 -5.43 -2.01 8.88
CA SER A 104 -6.37 -1.40 9.81
C SER A 104 -7.56 -2.31 10.07
N GLN A 105 -8.21 -2.09 11.22
CA GLN A 105 -9.40 -2.82 11.62
C GLN A 105 -10.57 -1.88 11.83
N SER A 106 -11.71 -2.23 11.24
CA SER A 106 -12.98 -1.54 11.44
C SER A 106 -14.10 -2.56 11.65
N LYS A 107 -15.06 -2.21 12.51
CA LYS A 107 -16.21 -3.07 12.77
C LYS A 107 -17.39 -2.65 11.89
N ILE A 108 -17.77 -3.55 10.97
CA ILE A 108 -18.90 -3.42 10.05
C ILE A 108 -19.70 -4.72 10.13
N LEU A 109 -20.68 -4.78 11.04
CA LEU A 109 -21.34 -6.01 11.54
C LEU A 109 -20.40 -6.92 12.34
N PHE A 110 -19.23 -7.23 11.78
CA PHE A 110 -18.11 -7.91 12.42
C PHE A 110 -16.80 -7.18 12.06
N ASN A 111 -15.73 -7.51 12.76
CA ASN A 111 -14.42 -6.92 12.48
C ASN A 111 -13.96 -7.32 11.07
N ARG A 112 -13.54 -6.33 10.28
CA ARG A 112 -12.93 -6.48 8.97
C ARG A 112 -11.55 -5.86 8.99
N VAL A 113 -10.67 -6.40 8.15
CA VAL A 113 -9.30 -5.95 7.99
C VAL A 113 -9.14 -5.41 6.58
N GLY A 114 -8.53 -4.23 6.47
CA GLY A 114 -8.23 -3.55 5.22
C GLY A 114 -6.80 -3.02 5.25
N GLN A 115 -6.26 -2.70 4.09
CA GLN A 115 -4.95 -2.07 3.99
C GLN A 115 -5.07 -0.53 4.07
N ASN A 116 -4.03 0.13 4.56
CA ASN A 116 -3.86 1.57 4.62
C ASN A 116 -2.52 2.00 4.00
N CYS A 117 -2.21 3.30 4.08
CA CYS A 117 -1.04 3.93 3.47
C CYS A 117 0.29 3.29 3.88
N ALA A 118 0.43 2.83 5.12
CA ALA A 118 1.68 2.26 5.62
C ALA A 118 2.06 0.93 4.95
N THR A 119 1.13 0.27 4.25
CA THR A 119 1.46 -0.91 3.42
C THR A 119 2.53 -0.58 2.39
N CYS A 120 2.44 0.59 1.76
CA CYS A 120 3.35 1.01 0.69
C CYS A 120 4.44 1.98 1.19
N HIS A 121 4.20 2.60 2.35
CA HIS A 121 4.99 3.72 2.86
C HIS A 121 5.56 3.48 4.26
N ALA A 122 5.77 2.22 4.64
CA ALA A 122 6.63 1.85 5.76
C ALA A 122 7.61 0.77 5.29
N GLY A 123 8.88 0.97 5.62
CA GLY A 123 9.96 0.07 5.23
C GLY A 123 10.76 -0.40 6.44
N SER A 124 11.74 -1.25 6.15
CA SER A 124 12.62 -1.80 7.17
C SER A 124 14.09 -1.61 6.79
N LEU A 125 14.91 -1.39 7.82
CA LEU A 125 16.35 -1.26 7.70
C LEU A 125 17.04 -2.11 8.78
N ARG A 126 18.00 -2.92 8.37
CA ARG A 126 18.94 -3.62 9.24
C ARG A 126 20.36 -3.11 8.97
N ASP A 127 21.12 -2.86 10.04
CA ASP A 127 22.54 -2.49 9.92
C ASP A 127 23.41 -3.63 9.42
N THR A 128 23.05 -4.86 9.82
CA THR A 128 23.73 -6.11 9.50
C THR A 128 22.67 -7.23 9.42
N PRO A 129 22.99 -8.39 8.82
CA PRO A 129 22.08 -9.54 8.81
C PRO A 129 21.53 -9.93 10.19
N ASP A 130 22.32 -9.77 11.25
CA ASP A 130 21.92 -10.17 12.62
C ASP A 130 21.25 -9.04 13.42
N SER A 131 21.19 -7.82 12.87
CA SER A 131 20.60 -6.68 13.55
C SER A 131 19.07 -6.78 13.62
N GLN A 132 18.48 -6.24 14.68
CA GLN A 132 17.03 -6.07 14.74
C GLN A 132 16.57 -5.09 13.65
N PRO A 133 15.46 -5.38 12.94
CA PRO A 133 14.94 -4.48 11.92
C PRO A 133 14.44 -3.18 12.55
N GLN A 134 14.93 -2.06 12.04
CA GLN A 134 14.42 -0.73 12.32
C GLN A 134 13.24 -0.48 11.38
N ILE A 135 12.11 -0.06 11.93
CA ILE A 135 10.92 0.28 11.16
C ILE A 135 10.95 1.78 10.91
N ILE A 136 10.88 2.17 9.64
CA ILE A 136 10.89 3.57 9.26
C ILE A 136 9.56 3.87 8.56
N THR A 137 8.78 4.77 9.15
CA THR A 137 7.53 5.24 8.54
C THR A 137 7.84 6.29 7.47
N THR A 138 6.94 6.46 6.50
CA THR A 138 7.00 7.45 5.41
C THR A 138 8.07 7.22 4.32
N MET A 139 8.94 6.22 4.49
CA MET A 139 9.83 5.73 3.43
C MET A 139 9.09 4.81 2.44
N PRO A 140 9.59 4.66 1.21
CA PRO A 140 9.16 3.59 0.31
C PRO A 140 9.28 2.22 0.99
N SER A 141 8.22 1.41 0.98
CA SER A 141 8.36 0.04 1.47
C SER A 141 9.32 -0.73 0.55
N ASN A 142 10.36 -1.33 1.12
CA ASN A 142 11.37 -2.11 0.40
C ASN A 142 11.12 -3.63 0.46
N THR A 143 10.17 -4.08 1.29
CA THR A 143 9.99 -5.50 1.65
C THR A 143 8.66 -6.08 1.20
N VAL A 144 7.57 -5.29 1.15
CA VAL A 144 6.23 -5.78 0.84
C VAL A 144 6.10 -6.23 -0.62
N ASP A 145 5.65 -7.47 -0.81
CA ASP A 145 5.26 -8.05 -2.11
C ASP A 145 3.74 -7.99 -2.28
N LEU A 146 3.26 -6.85 -2.80
CA LEU A 146 1.83 -6.66 -3.10
C LEU A 146 1.33 -7.62 -4.18
N GLU A 147 2.18 -7.95 -5.15
CA GLU A 147 1.84 -8.89 -6.21
C GLU A 147 1.58 -10.28 -5.63
N GLY A 148 2.51 -10.74 -4.79
CA GLY A 148 2.41 -12.00 -4.08
C GLY A 148 1.16 -12.07 -3.21
N TYR A 149 0.79 -10.98 -2.54
CA TYR A 149 -0.46 -10.91 -1.77
C TYR A 149 -1.71 -11.05 -2.66
N ILE A 150 -1.76 -10.36 -3.80
CA ILE A 150 -2.87 -10.46 -4.76
C ILE A 150 -2.95 -11.88 -5.35
N LYS A 151 -1.80 -12.47 -5.72
CA LYS A 151 -1.69 -13.84 -6.24
C LYS A 151 -2.12 -14.87 -5.18
N PHE A 152 -1.73 -14.68 -3.92
CA PHE A 152 -2.16 -15.51 -2.79
C PHE A 152 -3.69 -15.49 -2.63
N LEU A 153 -4.28 -14.30 -2.52
CA LEU A 153 -5.74 -14.15 -2.39
C LEU A 153 -6.50 -14.76 -3.58
N SER A 154 -5.97 -14.56 -4.79
CA SER A 154 -6.52 -15.13 -6.02
C SER A 154 -6.44 -16.67 -6.05
N ALA A 155 -5.39 -17.25 -5.49
CA ALA A 155 -5.22 -18.70 -5.41
C ALA A 155 -6.15 -19.33 -4.37
N VAL A 156 -6.30 -18.74 -3.18
CA VAL A 156 -7.17 -19.28 -2.14
C VAL A 156 -8.65 -19.19 -2.50
N ALA A 157 -9.05 -18.16 -3.25
CA ALA A 157 -10.45 -17.94 -3.66
C ALA A 157 -11.07 -19.15 -4.38
N VAL A 158 -10.27 -19.84 -5.20
CA VAL A 158 -10.70 -21.00 -6.01
C VAL A 158 -10.32 -22.34 -5.40
N ASP A 159 -9.63 -22.36 -4.25
CA ASP A 159 -9.22 -23.59 -3.58
C ASP A 159 -10.43 -24.27 -2.90
N HIS A 160 -10.52 -25.59 -3.02
CA HIS A 160 -11.60 -26.41 -2.47
C HIS A 160 -11.70 -26.34 -0.94
N ARG A 161 -10.63 -25.96 -0.23
CA ARG A 161 -10.64 -25.76 1.24
C ARG A 161 -11.35 -24.48 1.66
N PHE A 162 -11.56 -23.51 0.77
CA PHE A 162 -12.26 -22.25 1.10
C PHE A 162 -13.77 -22.48 1.22
N THR A 163 -14.19 -23.16 2.28
CA THR A 163 -15.59 -23.45 2.58
C THR A 163 -15.84 -23.31 4.07
N ALA A 164 -17.10 -23.02 4.44
CA ALA A 164 -17.46 -22.93 5.85
C ALA A 164 -17.28 -24.24 6.62
N LYS A 165 -17.30 -25.40 5.93
CA LYS A 165 -17.06 -26.71 6.55
C LYS A 165 -15.62 -26.81 7.06
N GLU A 166 -14.66 -26.43 6.24
CA GLU A 166 -13.23 -26.55 6.56
C GLU A 166 -12.72 -25.36 7.38
N MET A 167 -13.22 -24.14 7.10
CA MET A 167 -12.70 -22.91 7.73
C MET A 167 -13.20 -22.69 9.15
N MET A 168 -14.47 -23.04 9.45
CA MET A 168 -15.04 -22.78 10.78
C MET A 168 -14.27 -23.49 11.91
N PRO A 169 -13.91 -24.78 11.81
CA PRO A 169 -13.07 -25.44 12.82
C PRO A 169 -11.71 -24.75 13.02
N MET A 170 -11.08 -24.31 11.93
CA MET A 170 -9.80 -23.60 12.00
C MET A 170 -9.95 -22.23 12.65
N ILE A 171 -10.97 -21.45 12.29
CA ILE A 171 -11.31 -20.18 12.93
C ILE A 171 -11.50 -20.35 14.46
N GLU A 172 -12.23 -21.39 14.89
CA GLU A 172 -12.43 -21.67 16.31
C GLU A 172 -11.12 -22.09 17.00
N SER A 173 -10.26 -22.88 16.33
CA SER A 173 -8.95 -23.28 16.84
C SER A 173 -7.98 -22.11 17.06
N LEU A 174 -8.13 -21.03 16.26
CA LEU A 174 -7.38 -19.78 16.41
C LEU A 174 -7.95 -18.86 17.51
N GLY A 175 -8.93 -19.33 18.28
CA GLY A 175 -9.44 -18.65 19.47
C GLY A 175 -10.70 -17.79 19.23
N ALA A 176 -11.35 -17.91 18.07
CA ALA A 176 -12.57 -17.16 17.80
C ALA A 176 -13.72 -17.57 18.73
N LYS A 177 -14.26 -16.61 19.49
CA LYS A 177 -15.38 -16.81 20.42
C LYS A 177 -16.71 -16.35 19.80
N LEU A 178 -17.12 -16.99 18.70
CA LEU A 178 -18.35 -16.65 17.99
C LEU A 178 -19.58 -17.21 18.72
N ASN A 179 -20.59 -16.36 18.94
CA ASN A 179 -21.89 -16.78 19.45
C ASN A 179 -22.68 -17.59 18.39
N PRO A 180 -23.78 -18.28 18.75
CA PRO A 180 -24.53 -19.11 17.80
C PRO A 180 -25.02 -18.37 16.54
N LEU A 181 -25.43 -17.10 16.66
CA LEU A 181 -25.85 -16.28 15.52
C LEU A 181 -24.65 -15.92 14.63
N GLU A 182 -23.53 -15.49 15.22
CA GLU A 182 -22.30 -15.20 14.49
C GLU A 182 -21.78 -16.44 13.75
N LYS A 183 -21.85 -17.64 14.36
CA LYS A 183 -21.50 -18.89 13.67
C LYS A 183 -22.38 -19.15 12.45
N LEU A 184 -23.68 -18.87 12.53
CA LEU A 184 -24.58 -18.99 11.37
C LEU A 184 -24.24 -17.95 10.30
N ILE A 185 -23.98 -16.70 10.68
CA ILE A 185 -23.58 -15.63 9.76
C ILE A 185 -22.27 -15.99 9.05
N TYR A 186 -21.24 -16.43 9.79
CA TYR A 186 -19.98 -16.84 9.19
C TYR A 186 -20.16 -18.01 8.23
N ARG A 187 -20.92 -19.03 8.64
CA ARG A 187 -21.12 -20.24 7.85
C ARG A 187 -21.87 -20.00 6.54
N TYR A 188 -22.93 -19.21 6.58
CA TYR A 188 -23.85 -19.07 5.45
C TYR A 188 -23.69 -17.77 4.67
N LEU A 189 -23.03 -16.75 5.24
CA LEU A 189 -22.86 -15.44 4.61
C LEU A 189 -21.39 -15.04 4.50
N ALA A 190 -20.67 -14.87 5.62
CA ALA A 190 -19.35 -14.24 5.59
C ALA A 190 -18.33 -15.04 4.76
N ILE A 191 -18.24 -16.36 4.97
CA ILE A 191 -17.29 -17.21 4.25
C ILE A 191 -17.64 -17.31 2.76
N PRO A 192 -18.88 -17.67 2.35
CA PRO A 192 -19.26 -17.69 0.94
C PRO A 192 -19.08 -16.33 0.24
N GLN A 193 -19.54 -15.23 0.85
CA GLN A 193 -19.43 -13.91 0.23
C GLN A 193 -17.98 -13.43 0.11
N THR A 194 -17.14 -13.74 1.10
CA THR A 194 -15.70 -13.42 1.00
C THR A 194 -15.08 -14.18 -0.16
N ARG A 195 -15.42 -15.47 -0.31
CA ARG A 195 -14.93 -16.28 -1.43
C ARG A 195 -15.36 -15.68 -2.77
N ASP A 196 -16.64 -15.35 -2.92
CA ASP A 196 -17.18 -14.76 -4.15
C ASP A 196 -16.51 -13.42 -4.46
N ALA A 197 -16.31 -12.56 -3.45
CA ALA A 197 -15.59 -11.30 -3.61
C ALA A 197 -14.13 -11.49 -4.04
N LEU A 198 -13.43 -12.50 -3.49
CA LEU A 198 -12.06 -12.81 -3.91
C LEU A 198 -12.01 -13.43 -5.32
N ILE A 199 -13.04 -14.16 -5.75
CA ILE A 199 -13.16 -14.63 -7.15
C ILE A 199 -13.35 -13.42 -8.09
N THR A 200 -14.18 -12.45 -7.72
CA THR A 200 -14.31 -11.21 -8.49
C THR A 200 -12.99 -10.45 -8.54
N GLN A 201 -12.29 -10.30 -7.41
CA GLN A 201 -10.98 -9.67 -7.34
C GLN A 201 -9.97 -10.37 -8.27
N ARG A 202 -9.94 -11.70 -8.25
CA ARG A 202 -9.09 -12.49 -9.17
C ARG A 202 -9.34 -12.11 -10.63
N SER A 203 -10.60 -11.96 -11.04
CA SER A 203 -10.91 -11.57 -12.42
C SER A 203 -10.44 -10.15 -12.76
N GLN A 204 -10.54 -9.21 -11.81
CA GLN A 204 -10.05 -7.84 -11.98
C GLN A 204 -8.52 -7.79 -12.10
N PHE A 205 -7.80 -8.67 -11.42
CA PHE A 205 -6.34 -8.76 -11.47
C PHE A 205 -5.80 -9.77 -12.50
N ALA A 206 -6.64 -10.32 -13.38
CA ALA A 206 -6.20 -11.30 -14.38
C ALA A 206 -5.14 -10.75 -15.36
N PHE A 207 -5.00 -9.43 -15.48
CA PHE A 207 -3.93 -8.80 -16.27
C PHE A 207 -2.52 -9.13 -15.76
N LEU A 208 -2.36 -9.51 -14.47
CA LEU A 208 -1.08 -9.90 -13.91
C LEU A 208 -0.50 -11.15 -14.60
N GLU A 209 -1.33 -12.00 -15.20
CA GLU A 209 -0.87 -13.16 -15.98
C GLU A 209 -0.19 -12.77 -17.30
N ARG A 210 -0.34 -11.51 -17.74
CA ARG A 210 0.23 -10.94 -18.97
C ARG A 210 1.34 -9.92 -18.71
N GLN A 211 1.68 -9.68 -17.44
CA GLN A 211 2.62 -8.67 -17.00
C GLN A 211 3.85 -9.35 -16.38
N SER A 212 5.00 -8.68 -16.43
CA SER A 212 6.18 -9.10 -15.69
C SER A 212 5.91 -9.04 -14.19
N ASP A 213 6.33 -10.07 -13.46
CA ASP A 213 6.37 -10.04 -12.00
C ASP A 213 7.19 -8.82 -11.54
N TYR A 214 6.61 -8.00 -10.66
CA TYR A 214 7.23 -6.76 -10.22
C TYR A 214 7.93 -6.88 -8.87
N GLY A 215 7.51 -7.81 -8.02
CA GLY A 215 8.17 -8.12 -6.75
C GLY A 215 8.11 -7.01 -5.70
N PRO A 216 8.91 -7.14 -4.62
CA PRO A 216 8.82 -6.29 -3.43
C PRO A 216 9.08 -4.80 -3.67
N GLY A 217 8.30 -3.95 -3.00
CA GLY A 217 8.43 -2.49 -3.03
C GLY A 217 7.92 -1.81 -4.29
N ARG A 218 7.16 -2.53 -5.12
CA ARG A 218 6.64 -2.03 -6.39
C ARG A 218 5.14 -2.28 -6.49
N VAL A 219 4.52 -1.57 -7.44
CA VAL A 219 3.09 -1.69 -7.75
C VAL A 219 2.81 -1.46 -9.21
N ASP A 220 1.80 -2.15 -9.74
CA ASP A 220 1.15 -1.74 -10.98
C ASP A 220 0.28 -0.50 -10.75
N THR A 221 0.63 0.60 -11.42
CA THR A 221 0.06 1.91 -11.09
C THR A 221 -1.36 2.09 -11.59
N PHE A 222 -1.64 1.73 -12.85
CA PHE A 222 -2.87 2.18 -13.53
C PHE A 222 -3.74 1.04 -14.08
N THR A 223 -3.16 -0.12 -14.39
CA THR A 223 -3.92 -1.29 -14.89
C THR A 223 -4.89 -1.79 -13.82
N SER A 224 -4.44 -1.80 -12.56
CA SER A 224 -5.28 -2.09 -11.41
C SER A 224 -6.46 -1.10 -11.26
N TYR A 225 -6.28 0.18 -11.59
CA TYR A 225 -7.36 1.17 -11.57
C TYR A 225 -8.34 0.97 -12.73
N LYS A 226 -7.83 0.78 -13.95
CA LYS A 226 -8.64 0.51 -15.15
C LYS A 226 -9.63 -0.63 -14.88
N THR A 227 -9.13 -1.73 -14.34
CA THR A 227 -9.93 -2.94 -14.10
C THR A 227 -10.85 -2.82 -12.88
N ARG A 228 -10.37 -2.28 -11.75
CA ARG A 228 -11.14 -2.25 -10.49
C ARG A 228 -12.10 -1.09 -10.38
N GLN A 229 -11.68 0.11 -10.77
CA GLN A 229 -12.48 1.33 -10.60
C GLN A 229 -13.37 1.61 -11.81
N PHE A 230 -12.92 1.22 -13.01
CA PHE A 230 -13.64 1.50 -14.26
C PHE A 230 -14.17 0.26 -14.96
N GLY A 231 -13.91 -0.95 -14.43
CA GLY A 231 -14.45 -2.19 -14.97
C GLY A 231 -13.91 -2.56 -16.36
N PHE A 232 -12.72 -2.06 -16.72
CA PHE A 232 -12.11 -2.41 -18.01
C PHE A 232 -11.83 -3.91 -18.02
N SER A 233 -12.16 -4.58 -19.13
CA SER A 233 -11.79 -5.97 -19.30
C SER A 233 -10.27 -6.08 -19.40
N SER A 234 -9.65 -6.89 -18.54
CA SER A 234 -8.21 -7.14 -18.52
C SER A 234 -7.69 -7.67 -19.86
N GLU A 235 -8.51 -8.42 -20.60
CA GLU A 235 -8.18 -8.95 -21.93
C GLU A 235 -8.06 -7.86 -23.00
N LEU A 236 -8.78 -6.74 -22.84
CA LEU A 236 -8.81 -5.64 -23.82
C LEU A 236 -7.71 -4.60 -23.61
N ILE A 237 -6.96 -4.68 -22.51
CA ILE A 237 -5.83 -3.79 -22.25
C ILE A 237 -4.71 -4.14 -23.23
N GLU A 238 -4.25 -3.14 -23.98
CA GLU A 238 -3.16 -3.31 -24.94
C GLU A 238 -1.84 -3.66 -24.23
N ASP A 239 -1.00 -4.50 -24.84
CA ASP A 239 0.27 -4.95 -24.23
C ASP A 239 1.21 -3.80 -23.88
N LYS A 240 1.17 -2.70 -24.65
CA LYS A 240 1.98 -1.49 -24.41
C LYS A 240 1.56 -0.74 -23.14
N GLU A 241 0.34 -0.96 -22.66
CA GLU A 241 -0.22 -0.32 -21.46
C GLU A 241 -0.04 -1.20 -20.21
N LEU A 242 0.36 -2.46 -20.40
CA LEU A 242 0.79 -3.33 -19.32
C LEU A 242 2.20 -2.97 -18.87
N ASN A 243 2.63 -3.54 -17.75
CA ASN A 243 3.94 -3.26 -17.15
C ASN A 243 4.09 -1.79 -16.73
N GLY A 244 2.99 -1.17 -16.31
CA GLY A 244 2.93 0.17 -15.73
C GLY A 244 3.48 0.26 -14.30
N ILE A 245 4.62 -0.41 -14.08
CA ILE A 245 5.14 -0.71 -12.75
C ILE A 245 5.99 0.46 -12.25
N ALA A 246 5.77 0.83 -11.00
CA ALA A 246 6.56 1.85 -10.32
C ALA A 246 7.01 1.38 -8.94
N ASP A 247 8.13 1.91 -8.47
CA ASP A 247 8.56 1.85 -7.08
C ASP A 247 7.71 2.81 -6.23
N PHE A 248 7.57 2.51 -4.95
CA PHE A 248 6.83 3.38 -4.04
C PHE A 248 7.60 4.70 -3.83
N PRO A 249 6.95 5.87 -3.87
CA PRO A 249 7.61 7.11 -3.53
C PRO A 249 7.72 7.28 -2.01
N SER A 250 8.68 8.09 -1.56
CA SER A 250 8.66 8.62 -0.19
C SER A 250 7.55 9.67 -0.06
N ILE A 251 6.99 9.81 1.15
CA ILE A 251 5.84 10.70 1.39
C ILE A 251 6.06 11.75 2.47
N TRP A 252 7.30 11.92 2.95
CA TRP A 252 7.70 13.03 3.81
C TRP A 252 7.82 14.36 3.02
N GLN A 253 7.84 15.47 3.75
CA GLN A 253 8.17 16.81 3.27
C GLN A 253 7.31 17.27 2.09
N GLN A 254 5.99 17.28 2.27
CA GLN A 254 5.03 17.49 1.18
C GLN A 254 4.80 18.96 0.81
N LYS A 255 4.94 19.89 1.77
CA LYS A 255 4.72 21.33 1.56
C LYS A 255 5.45 21.93 0.35
N PRO A 256 6.77 21.73 0.17
CA PRO A 256 7.46 22.31 -1.00
C PRO A 256 7.08 21.62 -2.32
N ARG A 257 6.37 20.48 -2.29
CA ARG A 257 5.97 19.74 -3.48
C ARG A 257 4.62 20.22 -4.05
N GLU A 258 3.86 21.02 -3.31
CA GLU A 258 2.61 21.58 -3.82
C GLU A 258 2.87 22.45 -5.06
N GLY A 259 2.10 22.22 -6.13
CA GLY A 259 2.27 22.90 -7.42
C GLY A 259 3.35 22.31 -8.33
N MET A 260 4.21 21.40 -7.84
CA MET A 260 5.10 20.60 -8.68
C MET A 260 4.29 19.64 -9.56
N GLN A 261 4.91 19.06 -10.58
CA GLN A 261 4.35 17.97 -11.37
C GLN A 261 4.58 16.66 -10.57
N LEU A 262 3.54 16.19 -9.91
CA LEU A 262 3.52 15.10 -8.95
C LEU A 262 3.27 13.73 -9.61
N HIS A 263 3.45 12.66 -8.82
CA HIS A 263 3.70 11.30 -9.31
C HIS A 263 4.97 11.21 -10.16
N TRP A 264 5.42 9.98 -10.46
CA TRP A 264 6.63 9.79 -11.25
C TRP A 264 6.52 10.43 -12.63
N ASP A 265 5.34 10.38 -13.25
CA ASP A 265 5.03 10.89 -14.59
C ASP A 265 4.55 12.36 -14.62
N GLY A 266 4.48 13.04 -13.48
CA GLY A 266 4.10 14.46 -13.45
C GLY A 266 2.64 14.73 -13.84
N ASP A 267 1.78 13.73 -13.67
CA ASP A 267 0.40 13.69 -14.14
C ASP A 267 -0.55 14.58 -13.32
N ASN A 268 -0.14 15.06 -12.14
CA ASN A 268 -0.95 15.90 -11.24
C ASN A 268 -0.14 17.07 -10.69
N LYS A 269 -0.79 18.10 -10.12
CA LYS A 269 -0.12 19.25 -9.48
C LYS A 269 -0.58 19.59 -8.06
N SER A 270 -1.59 18.89 -7.55
CA SER A 270 -2.15 19.08 -6.21
C SER A 270 -1.78 17.89 -5.33
N VAL A 271 -1.15 18.16 -4.19
CA VAL A 271 -0.83 17.13 -3.19
C VAL A 271 -2.10 16.44 -2.69
N ASN A 272 -3.19 17.20 -2.52
CA ASN A 272 -4.47 16.65 -2.08
C ASN A 272 -5.08 15.70 -3.10
N GLU A 273 -5.19 16.10 -4.37
CA GLU A 273 -5.71 15.21 -5.43
C GLU A 273 -4.83 13.97 -5.59
N ARG A 274 -3.51 14.14 -5.55
CA ARG A 274 -2.56 13.03 -5.59
C ARG A 274 -2.80 12.04 -4.44
N ASN A 275 -2.97 12.52 -3.21
CA ASN A 275 -3.22 11.67 -2.04
C ASN A 275 -4.53 10.89 -2.19
N SER A 276 -5.61 11.57 -2.56
CA SER A 276 -6.91 10.94 -2.79
C SER A 276 -6.85 9.93 -3.94
N SER A 277 -6.14 10.25 -5.02
CA SER A 277 -5.93 9.34 -6.14
C SER A 277 -5.16 8.11 -5.70
N ALA A 278 -4.02 8.25 -5.01
CA ALA A 278 -3.21 7.13 -4.54
C ALA A 278 -3.98 6.22 -3.55
N ALA A 279 -4.85 6.79 -2.70
CA ALA A 279 -5.67 6.01 -1.77
C ALA A 279 -6.62 5.03 -2.48
N LEU A 280 -7.07 5.34 -3.72
CA LEU A 280 -7.98 4.48 -4.49
C LEU A 280 -7.41 3.11 -4.88
N ALA A 281 -6.11 2.86 -4.65
CA ALA A 281 -5.55 1.52 -4.72
C ALA A 281 -6.19 0.59 -3.65
N LEU A 282 -6.63 1.17 -2.53
CA LEU A 282 -7.12 0.48 -1.34
C LEU A 282 -8.62 0.75 -1.08
N VAL A 283 -9.14 1.91 -1.50
CA VAL A 283 -10.52 2.36 -1.25
C VAL A 283 -11.27 2.71 -2.55
N THR A 284 -12.56 3.05 -2.44
CA THR A 284 -13.34 3.68 -3.53
C THR A 284 -13.65 5.13 -3.17
N PRO A 285 -14.10 5.96 -4.14
CA PRO A 285 -14.51 7.34 -3.83
C PRO A 285 -15.61 7.43 -2.77
N THR A 286 -16.43 6.39 -2.61
CA THR A 286 -17.55 6.38 -1.66
C THR A 286 -17.21 5.82 -0.28
N THR A 287 -16.11 5.07 -0.14
CA THR A 287 -15.70 4.49 1.15
C THR A 287 -14.51 5.22 1.78
N ILE A 288 -13.83 6.08 1.02
CA ILE A 288 -12.67 6.83 1.45
C ILE A 288 -12.95 7.67 2.70
N ASN A 289 -12.07 7.57 3.69
CA ASN A 289 -12.10 8.38 4.89
C ASN A 289 -11.24 9.64 4.70
N LEU A 290 -11.84 10.71 4.18
CA LEU A 290 -11.15 11.97 3.91
C LEU A 290 -10.60 12.64 5.18
N ASP A 291 -11.26 12.50 6.33
CA ASP A 291 -10.72 13.03 7.60
C ASP A 291 -9.41 12.33 7.98
N ALA A 292 -9.32 11.00 7.84
CA ALA A 292 -8.09 10.25 8.11
C ALA A 292 -6.97 10.59 7.13
N ILE A 293 -7.30 10.68 5.83
CA ILE A 293 -6.32 11.04 4.79
C ILE A 293 -5.77 12.45 5.03
N HIS A 294 -6.64 13.43 5.29
CA HIS A 294 -6.20 14.80 5.56
C HIS A 294 -5.38 14.89 6.86
N ARG A 295 -5.74 14.12 7.90
CA ARG A 295 -4.94 14.07 9.13
C ARG A 295 -3.51 13.57 8.88
N VAL A 296 -3.35 12.53 8.06
CA VAL A 296 -2.03 12.04 7.66
C VAL A 296 -1.32 13.07 6.77
N ALA A 297 -2.03 13.69 5.82
CA ALA A 297 -1.47 14.72 4.96
C ALA A 297 -0.94 15.94 5.74
N ASP A 298 -1.66 16.39 6.77
CA ASP A 298 -1.26 17.49 7.64
C ASP A 298 0.05 17.17 8.39
N TRP A 299 0.21 15.92 8.85
CA TRP A 299 1.45 15.46 9.48
C TRP A 299 2.63 15.43 8.51
N LEU A 300 2.41 14.89 7.31
CA LEU A 300 3.42 14.78 6.26
C LEU A 300 3.80 16.12 5.63
N TRP A 301 3.00 17.17 5.85
CA TRP A 301 3.17 18.48 5.24
C TRP A 301 4.57 19.05 5.48
N GLU A 302 5.05 19.00 6.72
CA GLU A 302 6.36 19.55 7.11
C GLU A 302 7.31 18.51 7.71
N LEU A 303 6.91 17.23 7.78
CA LEU A 303 7.76 16.15 8.29
C LEU A 303 9.01 15.98 7.42
N PRO A 304 10.24 16.20 7.91
CA PRO A 304 11.45 15.98 7.12
C PRO A 304 11.75 14.48 6.93
N PRO A 305 12.56 14.08 5.93
CA PRO A 305 13.13 12.74 5.89
C PRO A 305 13.97 12.43 7.15
N PRO A 306 14.08 11.15 7.54
CA PRO A 306 15.07 10.74 8.53
C PRO A 306 16.49 11.06 8.06
N PRO A 307 17.35 11.64 8.93
CA PRO A 307 18.74 11.88 8.58
C PRO A 307 19.49 10.55 8.40
N TYR A 308 20.53 10.57 7.57
CA TYR A 308 21.44 9.43 7.43
C TYR A 308 22.10 9.12 8.79
N PRO A 309 21.90 7.90 9.36
CA PRO A 309 22.27 7.62 10.75
C PRO A 309 23.74 7.23 10.95
N TYR A 310 24.50 7.09 9.86
CA TYR A 310 25.89 6.63 9.91
C TYR A 310 26.88 7.79 9.77
N GLU A 311 28.15 7.48 10.01
CA GLU A 311 29.23 8.45 9.82
C GLU A 311 29.29 8.93 8.36
N ILE A 312 29.46 10.24 8.21
CA ILE A 312 29.66 10.92 6.92
C ILE A 312 31.06 11.55 6.95
N ASN A 313 31.88 11.23 5.96
CA ASN A 313 33.15 11.89 5.73
C ASN A 313 32.87 13.33 5.26
N GLN A 314 32.97 14.28 6.20
CA GLN A 314 32.64 15.68 5.95
C GLN A 314 33.58 16.35 4.93
N GLU A 315 34.85 15.95 4.87
CA GLU A 315 35.80 16.48 3.88
C GLU A 315 35.37 16.05 2.48
N LEU A 316 35.09 14.76 2.29
CA LEU A 316 34.65 14.22 1.01
C LEU A 316 33.26 14.75 0.59
N ALA A 317 32.31 14.85 1.52
CA ALA A 317 31.01 15.48 1.26
C ALA A 317 31.14 16.96 0.85
N SER A 318 32.11 17.69 1.42
CA SER A 318 32.38 19.08 1.05
C SER A 318 32.90 19.22 -0.40
N LEU A 319 33.65 18.22 -0.88
CA LEU A 319 34.07 18.12 -2.29
C LEU A 319 32.89 17.74 -3.21
N GLY A 320 31.97 16.90 -2.73
CA GLY A 320 30.78 16.48 -3.48
C GLY A 320 29.73 17.58 -3.66
N LYS A 321 29.63 18.50 -2.70
CA LYS A 321 28.66 19.60 -2.72
C LYS A 321 28.71 20.44 -4.02
N PRO A 322 29.85 20.99 -4.46
CA PRO A 322 29.92 21.74 -5.72
C PRO A 322 29.60 20.86 -6.94
N ILE A 323 29.94 19.56 -6.91
CA ILE A 323 29.59 18.61 -7.99
C ILE A 323 28.07 18.49 -8.10
N TYR A 324 27.39 18.28 -6.97
CA TYR A 324 25.93 18.27 -6.92
C TYR A 324 25.33 19.59 -7.42
N GLN A 325 25.84 20.73 -6.95
CA GLN A 325 25.35 22.05 -7.33
C GLN A 325 25.43 22.28 -8.84
N ASN A 326 26.53 21.86 -9.46
CA ASN A 326 26.79 22.08 -10.88
C ASN A 326 26.05 21.09 -11.80
N ASN A 327 25.84 19.85 -11.34
CA ASN A 327 25.35 18.77 -12.21
C ASN A 327 23.93 18.29 -11.90
N CYS A 328 23.45 18.47 -10.67
CA CYS A 328 22.22 17.82 -10.18
C CYS A 328 21.18 18.83 -9.70
N ALA A 329 21.62 19.88 -9.00
CA ALA A 329 20.74 20.79 -8.25
C ALA A 329 19.67 21.47 -9.11
N SER A 330 19.98 21.78 -10.38
CA SER A 330 19.00 22.43 -11.27
C SER A 330 17.72 21.61 -11.47
N CYS A 331 17.81 20.28 -11.42
CA CYS A 331 16.68 19.36 -11.52
C CYS A 331 16.18 18.89 -10.13
N HIS A 332 17.07 18.78 -9.15
CA HIS A 332 16.80 18.01 -7.93
C HIS A 332 16.78 18.80 -6.62
N ALA A 333 17.33 20.01 -6.58
CA ALA A 333 17.20 20.84 -5.40
C ALA A 333 15.80 21.47 -5.35
N PHE A 334 15.23 21.69 -4.17
CA PHE A 334 13.90 22.30 -4.03
C PHE A 334 13.80 23.70 -4.65
N ASP A 335 14.91 24.43 -4.75
CA ASP A 335 15.04 25.73 -5.42
C ASP A 335 15.60 25.62 -6.85
N GLY A 336 15.77 24.39 -7.37
CA GLY A 336 16.24 24.11 -8.72
C GLY A 336 15.24 24.54 -9.79
N ALA A 337 15.73 25.12 -10.88
CA ALA A 337 14.87 25.68 -11.93
C ALA A 337 13.96 24.66 -12.64
N LYS A 338 14.31 23.37 -12.62
CA LYS A 338 13.57 22.27 -13.27
C LYS A 338 12.98 21.29 -12.26
N VAL A 339 13.07 21.55 -10.96
CA VAL A 339 12.52 20.66 -9.94
C VAL A 339 11.02 20.55 -10.06
N GLY A 340 10.50 19.33 -9.92
CA GLY A 340 9.08 19.05 -10.08
C GLY A 340 8.57 19.34 -11.49
N THR A 341 9.42 19.35 -12.51
CA THR A 341 9.01 19.46 -13.92
C THR A 341 9.34 18.18 -14.69
N VAL A 342 8.49 17.83 -15.65
CA VAL A 342 8.67 16.65 -16.50
C VAL A 342 9.82 16.87 -17.47
N VAL A 343 10.74 15.91 -17.48
CA VAL A 343 11.74 15.71 -18.53
C VAL A 343 11.14 14.76 -19.57
N PRO A 344 11.13 15.12 -20.86
CA PRO A 344 10.60 14.26 -21.92
C PRO A 344 11.23 12.86 -21.91
N ILE A 345 10.44 11.85 -22.24
CA ILE A 345 10.87 10.46 -22.22
C ILE A 345 12.04 10.18 -23.16
N GLU A 346 12.11 10.88 -24.28
CA GLU A 346 13.21 10.82 -25.25
C GLU A 346 14.51 11.43 -24.73
N GLU A 347 14.44 12.34 -23.74
CA GLU A 347 15.61 12.94 -23.09
C GLU A 347 16.05 12.11 -21.87
N ILE A 348 15.13 11.74 -20.98
CA ILE A 348 15.48 11.00 -19.76
C ILE A 348 15.83 9.53 -20.04
N GLY A 349 15.23 8.91 -21.05
CA GLY A 349 15.59 7.58 -21.56
C GLY A 349 15.38 6.39 -20.61
N THR A 350 14.66 6.58 -19.48
CA THR A 350 14.29 5.50 -18.55
C THR A 350 13.12 4.68 -19.10
N ASP A 351 12.77 3.57 -18.44
CA ASP A 351 11.67 2.68 -18.84
C ASP A 351 10.36 3.44 -19.11
N ARG A 352 9.62 3.04 -20.15
CA ARG A 352 8.38 3.70 -20.60
C ARG A 352 7.11 3.13 -20.02
N GLY A 353 7.15 1.94 -19.40
CA GLY A 353 5.97 1.17 -19.05
C GLY A 353 4.94 1.96 -18.23
N ARG A 354 5.39 2.67 -17.17
CA ARG A 354 4.51 3.54 -16.38
C ARG A 354 3.86 4.62 -17.25
N LEU A 355 4.67 5.36 -18.02
CA LEU A 355 4.18 6.43 -18.88
C LEU A 355 3.15 5.91 -19.89
N ASP A 356 3.41 4.78 -20.53
CA ASP A 356 2.54 4.24 -21.58
C ASP A 356 1.23 3.65 -21.00
N SER A 357 1.27 3.17 -19.75
CA SER A 357 0.09 2.70 -19.03
C SER A 357 -0.91 3.83 -18.70
N TYR A 358 -0.44 5.06 -18.50
CA TYR A 358 -1.32 6.23 -18.30
C TYR A 358 -1.80 6.79 -19.64
N THR A 359 -3.05 6.49 -20.03
CA THR A 359 -3.63 6.88 -21.32
C THR A 359 -4.57 8.07 -21.20
N TYR A 360 -4.88 8.72 -22.34
CA TYR A 360 -5.92 9.75 -22.39
C TYR A 360 -7.30 9.20 -22.00
N GLU A 361 -7.62 7.96 -22.38
CA GLU A 361 -8.87 7.30 -21.98
C GLU A 361 -8.93 7.11 -20.46
N PHE A 362 -7.83 6.63 -19.85
CA PHE A 362 -7.74 6.52 -18.40
C PHE A 362 -7.94 7.88 -17.72
N LEU A 363 -7.23 8.91 -18.18
CA LEU A 363 -7.38 10.28 -17.69
C LEU A 363 -8.83 10.78 -17.78
N SER A 364 -9.50 10.54 -18.91
CA SER A 364 -10.90 10.95 -19.09
C SER A 364 -11.83 10.31 -18.05
N ASN A 365 -11.65 9.03 -17.75
CA ASN A 365 -12.41 8.34 -16.69
C ASN A 365 -11.99 8.79 -15.29
N GLN A 366 -10.70 9.02 -15.07
CA GLN A 366 -10.19 9.51 -13.78
C GLN A 366 -10.81 10.86 -13.40
N ASN A 367 -11.01 11.76 -14.37
CA ASN A 367 -11.66 13.07 -14.16
C ASN A 367 -13.16 13.00 -13.83
N THR A 368 -13.78 11.81 -13.86
CA THR A 368 -15.16 11.60 -13.38
C THR A 368 -15.20 11.15 -11.92
N LEU A 369 -14.07 10.73 -11.33
CA LEU A 369 -13.99 10.34 -9.93
C LEU A 369 -14.21 11.55 -9.02
N PHE A 370 -14.75 11.28 -7.83
CA PHE A 370 -15.07 12.29 -6.81
C PHE A 370 -16.07 13.38 -7.24
N THR A 371 -16.74 13.22 -8.39
CA THR A 371 -17.87 14.07 -8.76
C THR A 371 -18.95 14.00 -7.69
N ASP A 372 -19.51 15.16 -7.32
CA ASP A 372 -20.53 15.32 -6.27
C ASP A 372 -20.09 14.94 -4.84
N ILE A 373 -18.78 14.80 -4.61
CA ILE A 373 -18.22 14.62 -3.27
C ILE A 373 -17.72 15.97 -2.75
N ILE A 374 -18.40 16.49 -1.73
CA ILE A 374 -18.01 17.73 -1.03
C ILE A 374 -17.45 17.37 0.34
N TYR A 375 -16.24 17.86 0.63
CA TYR A 375 -15.62 17.68 1.93
C TYR A 375 -15.23 19.04 2.51
N LYS A 376 -15.73 19.33 3.71
CA LYS A 376 -15.52 20.62 4.42
C LYS A 376 -15.82 21.86 3.56
N GLY A 377 -16.78 21.73 2.63
CA GLY A 377 -17.22 22.81 1.75
C GLY A 377 -16.43 22.90 0.42
N GLU A 378 -15.47 22.01 0.20
CA GLU A 378 -14.65 21.97 -1.02
C GLU A 378 -15.03 20.78 -1.90
N ASP A 379 -15.13 21.03 -3.20
CA ASP A 379 -15.34 19.99 -4.21
C ASP A 379 -14.08 19.12 -4.32
N GLN A 380 -14.26 17.81 -4.18
CA GLN A 380 -13.18 16.82 -4.24
C GLN A 380 -12.93 16.29 -5.64
N ARG A 381 -13.73 16.71 -6.63
CA ARG A 381 -13.54 16.30 -8.02
C ARG A 381 -12.12 16.64 -8.48
N PHE A 382 -11.50 15.67 -9.16
CA PHE A 382 -10.20 15.84 -9.78
C PHE A 382 -10.21 16.87 -10.91
N GLN A 383 -9.27 17.82 -10.85
CA GLN A 383 -9.14 18.95 -11.80
C GLN A 383 -7.71 19.15 -12.30
N ASN A 384 -6.70 18.57 -11.63
CA ASN A 384 -5.28 18.81 -11.94
C ASN A 384 -4.60 17.66 -12.68
N PHE A 385 -5.31 16.56 -12.93
CA PHE A 385 -4.77 15.43 -13.69
C PHE A 385 -4.61 15.74 -15.19
N ARG A 386 -3.53 15.25 -15.79
CA ARG A 386 -3.19 15.42 -17.20
C ARG A 386 -2.23 14.36 -17.69
N LYS A 387 -2.30 14.05 -18.99
CA LYS A 387 -1.32 13.21 -19.65
C LYS A 387 -0.06 14.02 -19.98
N THR A 388 1.08 13.52 -19.56
CA THR A 388 2.41 14.07 -19.85
C THR A 388 3.16 13.17 -20.85
N ASN A 389 4.41 13.53 -21.17
CA ASN A 389 5.28 12.85 -22.11
C ASN A 389 6.61 12.40 -21.51
N GLY A 390 6.70 12.24 -20.19
CA GLY A 390 7.95 11.89 -19.52
C GLY A 390 7.82 11.79 -18.01
N TYR A 391 8.93 11.94 -17.29
CA TYR A 391 8.99 11.78 -15.84
C TYR A 391 9.42 13.06 -15.12
N ALA A 392 8.82 13.34 -13.97
CA ALA A 392 9.08 14.53 -13.18
C ALA A 392 10.40 14.41 -12.40
N ASN A 393 11.17 15.50 -12.38
CA ASN A 393 12.36 15.59 -11.55
C ASN A 393 11.98 15.69 -10.07
N MET A 394 12.22 14.62 -9.31
CA MET A 394 11.91 14.60 -7.88
C MET A 394 13.04 15.21 -7.05
N PRO A 395 12.72 16.04 -6.04
CA PRO A 395 13.65 16.39 -4.98
C PRO A 395 14.36 15.16 -4.37
N LEU A 396 15.65 15.32 -4.04
CA LEU A 396 16.53 14.25 -3.51
C LEU A 396 16.65 14.26 -1.98
N ASP A 397 15.71 14.87 -1.28
CA ASP A 397 15.57 14.77 0.17
C ASP A 397 15.43 13.31 0.62
N GLY A 398 16.25 12.90 1.59
CA GLY A 398 16.26 11.54 2.13
C GLY A 398 16.63 10.47 1.09
N ILE A 399 17.38 10.83 0.04
CA ILE A 399 17.69 9.93 -1.09
C ILE A 399 18.36 8.61 -0.67
N TRP A 400 19.05 8.62 0.47
CA TRP A 400 19.72 7.44 1.01
C TRP A 400 18.75 6.29 1.34
N LEU A 401 17.48 6.57 1.68
CA LEU A 401 16.45 5.57 1.99
C LEU A 401 15.56 5.18 0.80
N ARG A 402 15.82 5.72 -0.39
CA ARG A 402 14.93 5.60 -1.54
C ARG A 402 15.44 4.60 -2.58
N ALA A 403 16.35 3.72 -2.17
CA ALA A 403 16.79 2.60 -2.99
C ALA A 403 15.72 1.50 -3.04
N PRO A 404 15.60 0.79 -4.18
CA PRO A 404 16.29 1.01 -5.45
C PRO A 404 15.86 2.29 -6.20
N TYR A 405 16.73 2.79 -7.06
CA TYR A 405 16.58 4.06 -7.78
C TYR A 405 15.91 3.93 -9.14
N LEU A 406 15.55 5.10 -9.70
CA LEU A 406 14.63 5.31 -10.84
C LEU A 406 13.17 5.03 -10.48
N HIS A 407 12.23 5.48 -11.33
CA HIS A 407 10.79 5.39 -11.05
C HIS A 407 10.28 3.95 -10.89
N ASN A 408 10.99 2.96 -11.42
CA ASN A 408 10.66 1.55 -11.38
C ASN A 408 11.58 0.74 -10.45
N GLY A 409 12.52 1.38 -9.76
CA GLY A 409 13.43 0.72 -8.83
C GLY A 409 14.34 -0.33 -9.48
N SER A 410 14.86 -0.01 -10.67
CA SER A 410 15.67 -0.91 -11.51
C SER A 410 17.18 -0.77 -11.29
N VAL A 411 17.62 0.16 -10.43
CA VAL A 411 19.04 0.39 -10.12
C VAL A 411 19.25 0.30 -8.61
N PRO A 412 20.00 -0.70 -8.09
CA PRO A 412 19.95 -1.02 -6.67
C PRO A 412 20.61 0.00 -5.73
N THR A 413 21.63 0.74 -6.18
CA THR A 413 22.41 1.65 -5.33
C THR A 413 22.73 2.99 -6.01
N LEU A 414 23.09 4.03 -5.25
CA LEU A 414 23.51 5.32 -5.83
C LEU A 414 24.79 5.17 -6.65
N LYS A 415 25.72 4.32 -6.20
CA LYS A 415 26.93 4.02 -6.97
C LYS A 415 26.60 3.41 -8.33
N ASP A 416 25.62 2.49 -8.38
CA ASP A 416 25.18 1.90 -9.64
C ASP A 416 24.44 2.93 -10.52
N LEU A 417 23.70 3.87 -9.94
CA LEU A 417 23.02 4.93 -10.70
C LEU A 417 24.00 5.84 -11.46
N LEU A 418 25.15 6.12 -10.86
CA LEU A 418 26.23 6.90 -11.48
C LEU A 418 27.12 6.06 -12.41
N ALA A 419 26.85 4.75 -12.58
CA ALA A 419 27.46 3.95 -13.62
C ALA A 419 26.73 4.16 -14.96
N ALA A 420 27.47 4.04 -16.06
CA ALA A 420 26.86 3.94 -17.39
C ALA A 420 25.90 2.74 -17.43
N PRO A 421 24.75 2.82 -18.13
CA PRO A 421 23.74 1.75 -18.13
C PRO A 421 24.27 0.34 -18.40
N ASP A 422 25.24 0.20 -19.32
CA ASP A 422 25.85 -1.09 -19.67
C ASP A 422 26.65 -1.72 -18.51
N ASN A 423 27.03 -0.91 -17.51
CA ASN A 423 27.75 -1.34 -16.31
C ASN A 423 26.83 -1.49 -15.08
N ARG A 424 25.53 -1.18 -15.21
CA ARG A 424 24.55 -1.37 -14.13
C ARG A 424 24.19 -2.86 -14.00
N PRO A 425 23.90 -3.37 -12.79
CA PRO A 425 23.44 -4.73 -12.61
C PRO A 425 22.21 -5.04 -13.48
N GLN A 426 22.28 -6.11 -14.26
CA GLN A 426 21.15 -6.59 -15.10
C GLN A 426 20.23 -7.54 -14.33
N GLU A 427 20.77 -8.21 -13.31
CA GLU A 427 20.03 -9.04 -12.39
C GLU A 427 20.51 -8.75 -10.96
N PHE A 428 19.58 -8.63 -10.03
CA PHE A 428 19.86 -8.44 -8.60
C PHE A 428 18.67 -8.91 -7.75
N TYR A 429 18.80 -8.91 -6.43
CA TYR A 429 17.76 -9.37 -5.50
C TYR A 429 17.11 -8.22 -4.74
N ARG A 430 15.78 -8.25 -4.62
CA ARG A 430 14.95 -7.27 -3.89
C ARG A 430 14.28 -7.91 -2.67
N GLY A 431 13.92 -7.07 -1.69
CA GLY A 431 13.24 -7.49 -0.46
C GLY A 431 14.18 -7.76 0.72
N TYR A 432 15.49 -7.57 0.52
CA TYR A 432 16.48 -7.61 1.59
C TYR A 432 16.66 -6.21 2.18
N ASP A 433 16.62 -6.12 3.50
CA ASP A 433 16.55 -4.89 4.28
C ASP A 433 17.89 -4.51 4.92
N VAL A 434 18.98 -5.22 4.63
CA VAL A 434 20.32 -4.83 5.09
C VAL A 434 20.86 -3.68 4.23
N PHE A 435 21.30 -2.62 4.88
CA PHE A 435 21.75 -1.40 4.20
C PHE A 435 23.23 -1.47 3.79
N ASP A 436 23.52 -1.18 2.53
CA ASP A 436 24.87 -1.03 2.00
C ASP A 436 25.31 0.45 2.12
N ARG A 437 26.16 0.73 3.10
CA ARG A 437 26.66 2.08 3.40
C ARG A 437 27.67 2.59 2.37
N ASP A 438 28.36 1.69 1.70
CA ASP A 438 29.40 2.02 0.74
C ASP A 438 28.79 2.37 -0.61
N LYS A 439 27.78 1.61 -1.05
CA LYS A 439 27.08 1.88 -2.31
C LYS A 439 25.87 2.80 -2.17
N VAL A 440 25.38 2.98 -0.94
CA VAL A 440 24.16 3.71 -0.58
C VAL A 440 22.95 3.11 -1.27
N GLY A 441 22.36 2.14 -0.59
CA GLY A 441 21.17 1.40 -1.01
C GLY A 441 21.00 0.15 -0.14
N PHE A 442 20.19 -0.81 -0.59
CA PHE A 442 20.08 -2.10 0.07
C PHE A 442 21.00 -3.13 -0.60
N VAL A 443 21.56 -4.03 0.20
CA VAL A 443 22.34 -5.18 -0.29
C VAL A 443 21.44 -5.99 -1.23
N SER A 444 21.97 -6.30 -2.42
CA SER A 444 21.17 -6.82 -3.54
C SER A 444 21.81 -8.00 -4.27
N ASP A 445 22.87 -8.58 -3.71
CA ASP A 445 23.57 -9.77 -4.20
C ASP A 445 23.25 -11.03 -3.36
N VAL A 446 22.32 -10.94 -2.41
CA VAL A 446 21.86 -12.05 -1.57
C VAL A 446 20.59 -12.66 -2.14
N ALA A 447 20.69 -13.89 -2.64
CA ALA A 447 19.55 -14.64 -3.19
C ALA A 447 18.66 -15.25 -2.10
N GLU A 448 19.26 -15.69 -0.99
CA GLU A 448 18.60 -16.39 0.09
C GLU A 448 19.32 -16.10 1.43
N GLU A 449 18.54 -15.93 2.50
CA GLU A 449 19.05 -15.87 3.87
C GLU A 449 18.08 -16.61 4.81
N GLN A 450 18.62 -17.49 5.66
CA GLN A 450 17.84 -18.21 6.69
C GLN A 450 16.57 -18.91 6.15
N GLY A 451 16.63 -19.44 4.93
CA GLY A 451 15.50 -20.11 4.26
C GLY A 451 14.49 -19.17 3.60
N LYS A 452 14.66 -17.84 3.71
CA LYS A 452 13.88 -16.84 2.95
C LYS A 452 14.56 -16.60 1.61
N GLN A 453 13.83 -16.86 0.53
CA GLN A 453 14.25 -16.50 -0.84
C GLN A 453 13.91 -15.03 -1.11
N TYR A 454 14.83 -14.30 -1.74
CA TYR A 454 14.62 -12.93 -2.18
C TYR A 454 14.24 -12.88 -3.66
N PHE A 455 13.52 -11.81 -4.04
CA PHE A 455 12.98 -11.69 -5.38
C PHE A 455 14.09 -11.36 -6.38
N LYS A 456 14.32 -12.25 -7.35
CA LYS A 456 15.25 -11.99 -8.45
C LYS A 456 14.64 -10.97 -9.43
N PHE A 457 15.17 -9.77 -9.43
CA PHE A 457 14.84 -8.72 -10.39
C PHE A 457 15.67 -8.88 -11.66
N ASP A 458 15.03 -8.80 -12.83
CA ASP A 458 15.67 -8.84 -14.15
C ASP A 458 15.27 -7.58 -14.94
N THR A 459 16.26 -6.76 -15.29
CA THR A 459 16.08 -5.48 -15.98
C THR A 459 15.70 -5.62 -17.45
N ARG A 460 15.80 -6.83 -18.00
CA ARG A 460 15.48 -7.13 -19.41
C ARG A 460 13.99 -7.41 -19.60
N LEU A 461 13.24 -7.61 -18.52
CA LEU A 461 11.79 -7.81 -18.58
C LEU A 461 11.07 -6.48 -18.84
N PRO A 462 9.92 -6.49 -19.55
CA PRO A 462 9.11 -5.30 -19.77
C PRO A 462 8.77 -4.57 -18.46
N GLY A 463 8.97 -3.25 -18.41
CA GLY A 463 8.74 -2.41 -17.23
C GLY A 463 9.91 -2.34 -16.25
N ASN A 464 10.98 -3.12 -16.47
CA ASN A 464 12.12 -3.22 -15.56
C ASN A 464 13.41 -2.59 -16.09
N SER A 465 13.39 -1.89 -17.24
CA SER A 465 14.61 -1.32 -17.81
C SER A 465 15.33 -0.40 -16.81
N ASN A 466 16.64 -0.60 -16.70
CA ASN A 466 17.57 0.22 -15.92
C ASN A 466 18.30 1.26 -16.78
N SER A 467 17.78 1.55 -17.98
CA SER A 467 18.34 2.55 -18.91
C SER A 467 18.07 3.99 -18.48
N GLY A 468 18.68 4.93 -19.20
CA GLY A 468 18.41 6.35 -19.01
C GLY A 468 19.06 6.97 -17.79
N HIS A 469 18.71 8.24 -17.55
CA HIS A 469 19.32 9.08 -16.52
C HIS A 469 20.86 9.04 -16.63
N LEU A 470 21.39 9.60 -17.72
CA LEU A 470 22.82 9.59 -18.06
C LEU A 470 23.61 10.70 -17.35
N TYR A 471 22.99 11.45 -16.44
CA TYR A 471 23.64 12.54 -15.73
C TYR A 471 24.62 12.00 -14.69
N GLY A 472 25.85 12.52 -14.69
CA GLY A 472 26.90 12.13 -13.74
C GLY A 472 27.69 10.87 -14.11
N ILE A 473 27.36 10.19 -15.21
CA ILE A 473 28.05 8.93 -15.59
C ILE A 473 29.50 9.17 -16.06
N ASP A 474 29.80 10.36 -16.57
CA ASP A 474 31.12 10.74 -17.10
C ASP A 474 32.05 11.35 -16.03
N LEU A 475 31.54 11.53 -14.80
CA LEU A 475 32.38 11.93 -13.67
C LEU A 475 33.47 10.87 -13.42
N ASP A 476 34.65 11.31 -12.99
CA ASP A 476 35.68 10.36 -12.58
C ASP A 476 35.30 9.66 -11.26
N SER A 477 36.06 8.64 -10.88
CA SER A 477 35.75 7.83 -9.70
C SER A 477 35.76 8.65 -8.41
N GLN A 478 36.66 9.62 -8.27
CA GLN A 478 36.80 10.42 -7.06
C GLN A 478 35.63 11.39 -6.94
N ASP A 479 35.22 12.01 -8.06
CA ASP A 479 34.06 12.89 -8.12
C ASP A 479 32.76 12.14 -7.83
N LYS A 480 32.61 10.90 -8.32
CA LYS A 480 31.45 10.04 -7.99
C LYS A 480 31.40 9.69 -6.51
N GLU A 481 32.54 9.32 -5.91
CA GLU A 481 32.63 9.03 -4.48
C GLU A 481 32.29 10.27 -3.65
N ALA A 482 32.83 11.43 -4.01
CA ALA A 482 32.52 12.70 -3.38
C ALA A 482 31.03 13.05 -3.47
N LEU A 483 30.44 12.91 -4.66
CA LEU A 483 29.02 13.15 -4.89
C LEU A 483 28.15 12.20 -4.04
N VAL A 484 28.43 10.90 -4.02
CA VAL A 484 27.68 9.94 -3.20
C VAL A 484 27.78 10.28 -1.72
N GLU A 485 28.95 10.68 -1.24
CA GLU A 485 29.13 11.10 0.16
C GLU A 485 28.33 12.36 0.49
N TYR A 486 28.25 13.32 -0.43
CA TYR A 486 27.39 14.49 -0.28
C TYR A 486 25.89 14.11 -0.28
N LEU A 487 25.46 13.17 -1.13
CA LEU A 487 24.06 12.72 -1.19
C LEU A 487 23.59 12.08 0.12
N LYS A 488 24.49 11.53 0.95
CA LYS A 488 24.16 11.08 2.32
C LYS A 488 23.72 12.22 3.25
N THR A 489 24.01 13.47 2.91
CA THR A 489 23.64 14.66 3.72
C THR A 489 22.26 15.24 3.39
N LEU A 490 21.58 14.71 2.35
CA LEU A 490 20.33 15.26 1.80
C LEU A 490 19.06 14.60 2.35
#